data_AF-A0A3P6S7N8-F1
#
_entry.id   AF-A0A3P6S7N8-F1
#
_cell.length_a   1.000
_cell.length_b   1.000
_cell.length_c   1.000
_cell.angle_alpha   90.00
_cell.angle_beta   90.00
_cell.angle_gamma   90.00
#
_symmetry.space_group_name_H-M   'P 1'
#
loop_
_entity.id
_entity.type
_entity.pdbx_description
1 polymer ?
#
loop_
_entity_poly.entity_id
_entity_poly.type
_entity_poly.pdbx_seq_one_letter_code
_entity_poly.pdbx_strand_id
1 'polypeptide(L)'
;MYFFPGPTPEEVTQQYLALIGTPTLPAYWGFGFQAGVHLVSMFDKQLYILQISRWGYKNFAEMRDIVEKNIQAGVPVDTVVGDIDYMDRYKDFSIGESWREFPAYVDQLHSRGMRAVLMFDPAIQANYEPFGRAIAAVSFCPSSPFTLVQRKYLQGAKFGLKHSHFQSLYPLVKGTKIMLGVVWPDNHTAFPDFLDLSGNTAKWWIDELMRFHHQVSFNSVGKSISQNILFAIKKYGFEG
;
A
#
# COMPACT_ATOMS: atom_id res chain seq x y z
N MET A 1 -2.57 -5.60 -32.34
CA MET A 1 -1.62 -4.49 -32.62
C MET A 1 -2.45 -3.27 -32.98
N TYR A 2 -2.21 -2.13 -32.32
CA TYR A 2 -2.93 -0.87 -32.58
C TYR A 2 -1.95 0.14 -33.18
N PHE A 3 -2.41 0.95 -34.12
CA PHE A 3 -1.61 1.99 -34.79
C PHE A 3 -2.36 3.32 -34.70
N PHE A 4 -1.65 4.38 -34.30
CA PHE A 4 -2.19 5.72 -34.08
C PHE A 4 -1.46 6.70 -35.00
N PRO A 5 -2.11 7.17 -36.09
CA PRO A 5 -1.41 7.84 -37.18
C PRO A 5 -1.09 9.34 -36.95
N GLY A 6 -1.51 9.96 -35.85
CA GLY A 6 -1.31 11.40 -35.66
C GLY A 6 -2.26 12.23 -36.54
N PRO A 7 -1.84 13.34 -37.17
CA PRO A 7 -0.48 13.67 -37.63
C PRO A 7 0.49 14.33 -36.62
N THR A 8 0.01 14.88 -35.50
CA THR A 8 0.87 15.48 -34.46
C THR A 8 1.15 14.52 -33.30
N PRO A 9 2.26 14.68 -32.55
CA PRO A 9 2.52 13.89 -31.33
C PRO A 9 1.40 13.96 -30.29
N GLU A 10 0.74 15.11 -30.17
CA GLU A 10 -0.39 15.34 -29.28
C GLU A 10 -1.60 14.51 -29.72
N GLU A 11 -1.93 14.48 -31.02
CA GLU A 11 -3.04 13.69 -31.56
C GLU A 11 -2.77 12.19 -31.43
N VAL A 12 -1.52 11.73 -31.63
CA VAL A 12 -1.13 10.33 -31.36
C VAL A 12 -1.44 9.98 -29.90
N THR A 13 -1.08 10.86 -28.98
CA THR A 13 -1.33 10.67 -27.54
C THR A 13 -2.83 10.66 -27.23
N GLN A 14 -3.61 11.55 -27.82
CA GLN A 14 -5.07 11.57 -27.65
C GLN A 14 -5.73 10.30 -28.20
N GLN A 15 -5.32 9.83 -29.38
CA GLN A 15 -5.83 8.60 -29.99
C GLN A 15 -5.49 7.37 -29.12
N TYR A 16 -4.28 7.32 -28.56
CA TYR A 16 -3.88 6.28 -27.62
C TYR A 16 -4.72 6.32 -26.33
N LEU A 17 -4.87 7.50 -25.73
CA LEU A 17 -5.66 7.70 -24.50
C LEU A 17 -7.15 7.42 -24.71
N ALA A 18 -7.68 7.64 -25.92
CA ALA A 18 -9.05 7.24 -26.27
C ALA A 18 -9.25 5.71 -26.23
N LEU A 19 -8.19 4.93 -26.49
CA LEU A 19 -8.24 3.47 -26.41
C LEU A 19 -8.04 2.95 -24.98
N ILE A 20 -7.02 3.45 -24.26
CA ILE A 20 -6.62 2.90 -22.96
C ILE A 20 -7.25 3.63 -21.75
N GLY A 21 -7.92 4.75 -21.99
CA GLY A 21 -8.48 5.63 -20.95
C GLY A 21 -7.62 6.88 -20.70
N THR A 22 -8.28 7.97 -20.31
CA THR A 22 -7.62 9.24 -19.99
C THR A 22 -7.00 9.24 -18.59
N PRO A 23 -5.95 10.05 -18.34
CA PRO A 23 -5.38 10.21 -17.02
C PRO A 23 -6.44 10.64 -16.01
N THR A 24 -6.34 10.13 -14.79
CA THR A 24 -7.24 10.56 -13.71
C THR A 24 -6.89 11.99 -13.31
N LEU A 25 -7.90 12.84 -13.11
CA LEU A 25 -7.69 14.16 -12.49
C LEU A 25 -7.36 13.95 -10.99
N PRO A 26 -6.14 14.26 -10.53
CA PRO A 26 -5.82 14.14 -9.11
C PRO A 26 -6.54 15.23 -8.31
N ALA A 27 -6.76 14.99 -7.02
CA ALA A 27 -7.25 16.03 -6.12
C ALA A 27 -6.25 17.20 -6.07
N TYR A 28 -6.74 18.43 -5.88
CA TYR A 28 -5.90 19.64 -5.94
C TYR A 28 -4.71 19.60 -4.96
N TRP A 29 -4.92 19.07 -3.75
CA TRP A 29 -3.87 18.87 -2.75
C TRP A 29 -2.78 17.87 -3.18
N GLY A 30 -3.05 17.02 -4.17
CA GLY A 30 -2.07 16.12 -4.77
C GLY A 30 -0.98 16.86 -5.55
N PHE A 31 -1.19 18.12 -5.93
CA PHE A 31 -0.17 19.00 -6.49
C PHE A 31 0.65 19.76 -5.43
N GLY A 32 0.22 19.72 -4.16
CA GLY A 32 0.94 20.31 -3.03
C GLY A 32 2.19 19.51 -2.66
N PHE A 33 3.01 20.05 -1.76
CA PHE A 33 4.20 19.39 -1.26
C PHE A 33 3.84 18.18 -0.39
N GLN A 34 4.24 16.99 -0.83
CA GLN A 34 4.02 15.74 -0.10
C GLN A 34 5.27 15.34 0.70
N ALA A 35 5.14 15.25 2.02
CA ALA A 35 6.14 14.77 2.96
C ALA A 35 5.90 13.31 3.37
N GLY A 36 6.44 12.35 2.62
CA GLY A 36 6.74 11.00 3.12
C GLY A 36 7.21 10.04 2.00
N VAL A 37 7.40 8.71 2.21
CA VAL A 37 8.63 7.96 2.63
C VAL A 37 9.31 6.87 1.67
N HIS A 38 10.53 7.09 1.07
CA HIS A 38 11.30 6.25 0.09
C HIS A 38 12.79 6.71 -0.12
N LEU A 39 13.78 5.87 0.27
CA LEU A 39 15.18 5.97 -0.17
C LEU A 39 15.51 4.84 -1.16
N VAL A 40 15.74 5.18 -2.43
CA VAL A 40 16.70 4.43 -3.26
C VAL A 40 17.95 5.29 -3.34
N SER A 41 18.99 4.91 -2.59
CA SER A 41 20.30 5.53 -2.71
C SER A 41 20.85 5.35 -4.12
N MET A 42 20.93 6.41 -4.91
CA MET A 42 21.94 6.55 -5.96
C MET A 42 22.41 8.01 -6.08
N PHE A 43 23.70 8.17 -5.77
CA PHE A 43 24.66 9.19 -6.13
C PHE A 43 24.21 10.54 -6.74
N ASP A 44 24.80 11.56 -6.13
CA ASP A 44 25.22 12.85 -6.67
C ASP A 44 24.33 14.08 -6.46
N LYS A 45 25.02 15.13 -6.03
CA LYS A 45 24.50 16.38 -5.48
C LYS A 45 23.80 17.18 -6.56
N GLN A 46 22.47 17.16 -6.59
CA GLN A 46 21.71 18.19 -7.30
C GLN A 46 20.41 18.50 -6.57
N LEU A 47 20.22 19.79 -6.30
CA LEU A 47 19.10 20.38 -5.57
C LEU A 47 17.80 20.16 -6.37
N TYR A 48 17.12 19.07 -6.07
CA TYR A 48 15.72 18.85 -6.42
C TYR A 48 14.93 18.91 -5.12
N ILE A 49 13.85 19.68 -5.10
CA ILE A 49 12.93 19.78 -3.96
C ILE A 49 12.22 18.43 -3.86
N LEU A 50 12.84 17.53 -3.09
CA LEU A 50 12.58 16.10 -3.00
C LEU A 50 11.63 15.82 -1.82
N GLN A 51 10.62 15.00 -2.10
CA GLN A 51 9.69 14.39 -1.15
C GLN A 51 10.45 13.97 0.13
N ILE A 52 10.10 14.49 1.30
CA ILE A 52 10.80 14.12 2.55
C ILE A 52 10.25 12.81 3.03
N SER A 53 11.05 11.80 2.73
CA SER A 53 10.56 10.50 2.48
C SER A 53 11.50 9.41 3.11
N ARG A 54 11.31 9.05 4.40
CA ARG A 54 11.92 8.00 5.27
C ARG A 54 11.90 6.51 4.76
N TRP A 55 12.24 5.55 5.61
CA TRP A 55 11.71 4.19 5.89
C TRP A 55 12.47 3.85 7.18
N GLY A 56 11.82 3.31 8.21
CA GLY A 56 12.47 3.07 9.49
C GLY A 56 12.50 4.31 10.38
N TYR A 57 11.37 5.02 10.50
CA TYR A 57 11.15 5.81 11.70
C TYR A 57 11.12 4.87 12.90
N LYS A 58 11.85 5.20 13.96
CA LYS A 58 11.91 4.36 15.17
C LYS A 58 10.56 4.29 15.88
N ASN A 59 9.80 5.38 15.82
CA ASN A 59 8.48 5.52 16.42
C ASN A 59 7.80 6.78 15.87
N PHE A 60 6.53 6.97 16.26
CA PHE A 60 5.75 8.14 15.88
C PHE A 60 6.36 9.48 16.34
N ALA A 61 7.01 9.54 17.50
CA ALA A 61 7.61 10.78 18.00
C ALA A 61 8.72 11.30 17.07
N GLU A 62 9.59 10.42 16.55
CA GLU A 62 10.62 10.80 15.57
C GLU A 62 9.98 11.38 14.29
N MET A 63 8.93 10.75 13.77
CA MET A 63 8.22 11.24 12.58
C MET A 63 7.61 12.62 12.84
N ARG A 64 6.85 12.77 13.94
CA ARG A 64 6.22 14.03 14.31
C ARG A 64 7.25 15.15 14.44
N ASP A 65 8.35 14.90 15.15
CA ASP A 65 9.40 15.90 15.37
C ASP A 65 10.03 16.38 14.05
N ILE A 66 10.21 15.49 13.07
CA ILE A 66 10.74 15.83 11.76
C ILE A 66 9.74 16.68 10.95
N VAL A 67 8.46 16.30 10.95
CA VAL A 67 7.43 17.07 10.25
C VAL A 67 7.30 18.46 10.85
N GLU A 68 7.19 18.56 12.18
CA GLU A 68 7.03 19.84 12.88
C GLU A 68 8.24 20.76 12.71
N LYS A 69 9.47 20.22 12.67
CA LYS A 69 10.67 21.02 12.38
C LYS A 69 10.65 21.65 10.99
N ASN A 70 10.14 20.95 9.98
CA ASN A 70 10.01 21.50 8.63
C ASN A 70 8.96 22.63 8.58
N ILE A 71 7.82 22.42 9.24
CA ILE A 71 6.78 23.43 9.38
C ILE A 71 7.34 24.68 10.09
N GLN A 72 8.06 24.50 11.19
CA GLN A 72 8.70 25.60 11.94
C GLN A 72 9.78 26.33 11.14
N ALA A 73 10.48 25.63 10.24
CA ALA A 73 11.46 26.23 9.34
C ALA A 73 10.83 27.00 8.17
N GLY A 74 9.50 27.06 8.08
CA GLY A 74 8.78 27.74 7.00
C GLY A 74 8.77 26.96 5.68
N VAL A 75 9.12 25.67 5.70
CA VAL A 75 9.01 24.80 4.53
C VAL A 75 7.53 24.47 4.32
N PRO A 76 6.94 24.74 3.14
CA PRO A 76 5.57 24.36 2.84
C PRO A 76 5.42 22.84 2.90
N VAL A 77 4.52 22.34 3.76
CA VAL A 77 4.16 20.92 3.83
C VAL A 77 2.65 20.80 3.72
N ASP A 78 2.17 20.11 2.68
CA ASP A 78 0.74 19.94 2.43
C ASP A 78 0.26 18.54 2.81
N THR A 79 1.11 17.52 2.66
CA THR A 79 0.73 16.12 2.91
C THR A 79 1.78 15.42 3.76
N VAL A 80 1.37 14.53 4.65
CA VAL A 80 2.24 13.66 5.43
C VAL A 80 2.00 12.21 5.01
N VAL A 81 3.04 11.44 4.69
CA VAL A 81 2.92 10.02 4.30
C VAL A 81 3.42 9.12 5.42
N GLY A 82 2.53 8.23 5.88
CA GLY A 82 2.88 7.12 6.77
C GLY A 82 3.23 5.88 5.95
N ASP A 83 4.48 5.44 5.99
CA ASP A 83 4.94 4.17 5.42
C ASP A 83 4.65 3.00 6.39
N ILE A 84 5.06 1.78 6.08
CA ILE A 84 4.76 0.55 6.84
C ILE A 84 5.20 0.59 8.32
N ASP A 85 6.00 1.58 8.73
CA ASP A 85 6.44 1.78 10.12
C ASP A 85 5.27 2.00 11.10
N TYR A 86 4.14 2.59 10.65
CA TYR A 86 2.98 2.83 11.52
C TYR A 86 2.24 1.54 11.90
N MET A 87 2.43 0.48 11.12
CA MET A 87 1.69 -0.77 11.27
C MET A 87 2.19 -1.57 12.47
N ASP A 88 1.30 -2.33 13.11
CA ASP A 88 1.71 -3.31 14.11
C ASP A 88 2.49 -4.42 13.42
N ARG A 89 3.81 -4.42 13.59
CA ARG A 89 4.73 -5.40 13.00
C ARG A 89 4.46 -5.62 11.50
N TYR A 90 4.31 -4.51 10.77
CA TYR A 90 4.09 -4.46 9.31
C TYR A 90 2.80 -5.12 8.80
N LYS A 91 1.82 -5.40 9.68
CA LYS A 91 0.51 -5.94 9.28
C LYS A 91 -0.39 -4.84 8.73
N ASP A 92 -0.90 -4.98 7.52
CA ASP A 92 -1.89 -4.06 6.98
C ASP A 92 -3.12 -3.93 7.89
N PHE A 93 -3.72 -2.74 7.86
CA PHE A 93 -4.92 -2.39 8.64
C PHE A 93 -4.70 -2.47 10.17
N SER A 94 -3.51 -2.11 10.64
CA SER A 94 -3.17 -2.09 12.06
C SER A 94 -2.31 -0.88 12.44
N ILE A 95 -2.24 -0.59 13.74
CA ILE A 95 -1.41 0.48 14.30
C ILE A 95 -0.51 -0.10 15.38
N GLY A 96 0.80 0.10 15.24
CA GLY A 96 1.79 -0.33 16.22
C GLY A 96 1.67 0.41 17.54
N GLU A 97 2.13 -0.21 18.63
CA GLU A 97 2.07 0.40 19.96
C GLU A 97 2.79 1.75 20.05
N SER A 98 3.93 1.88 19.36
CA SER A 98 4.69 3.14 19.26
C SER A 98 4.06 4.20 18.36
N TRP A 99 2.87 3.92 17.81
CA TRP A 99 2.13 4.75 16.87
C TRP A 99 0.68 5.03 17.29
N ARG A 100 0.30 4.72 18.54
CA ARG A 100 -1.06 4.96 19.06
C ARG A 100 -1.55 6.42 18.97
N GLU A 101 -0.64 7.38 19.00
CA GLU A 101 -0.97 8.82 18.87
C GLU A 101 -1.10 9.28 17.41
N PHE A 102 -0.73 8.44 16.44
CA PHE A 102 -0.76 8.79 15.02
C PHE A 102 -2.15 9.18 14.50
N PRO A 103 -3.26 8.48 14.85
CA PRO A 103 -4.61 8.93 14.50
C PRO A 103 -4.90 10.39 14.87
N ALA A 104 -4.67 10.74 16.14
CA ALA A 104 -4.96 12.08 16.66
C ALA A 104 -4.08 13.14 15.98
N TYR A 105 -2.86 12.78 15.58
CA TYR A 105 -2.00 13.65 14.80
C TYR A 105 -2.52 13.87 13.38
N VAL A 106 -3.09 12.85 12.73
CA VAL A 106 -3.74 13.02 11.41
C VAL A 106 -4.90 14.01 11.51
N ASP A 107 -5.71 13.94 12.57
CA ASP A 107 -6.79 14.92 12.80
C ASP A 107 -6.22 16.34 13.02
N GLN A 108 -5.09 16.45 13.73
CA GLN A 108 -4.39 17.72 13.89
C GLN A 108 -3.88 18.27 12.55
N LEU A 109 -3.33 17.42 11.67
CA LEU A 109 -2.90 17.83 10.33
C LEU A 109 -4.06 18.39 9.53
N HIS A 110 -5.23 17.74 9.58
CA HIS A 110 -6.44 18.22 8.91
C HIS A 110 -6.87 19.59 9.40
N SER A 111 -6.78 19.86 10.71
CA SER A 111 -7.11 21.18 11.28
C SER A 111 -6.20 22.31 10.75
N ARG A 112 -5.02 21.96 10.23
CA ARG A 112 -4.06 22.88 9.60
C ARG A 112 -4.20 22.93 8.07
N GLY A 113 -5.21 22.28 7.50
CA GLY A 113 -5.42 22.17 6.05
C GLY A 113 -4.51 21.14 5.36
N MET A 114 -3.74 20.37 6.13
CA MET A 114 -2.83 19.35 5.61
C MET A 114 -3.56 18.01 5.41
N ARG A 115 -2.92 17.09 4.68
CA ARG A 115 -3.44 15.77 4.34
C ARG A 115 -2.53 14.66 4.85
N ALA A 116 -3.07 13.45 4.99
CA ALA A 116 -2.33 12.25 5.33
C ALA A 116 -2.51 11.18 4.23
N VAL A 117 -1.43 10.53 3.83
CA VAL A 117 -1.45 9.39 2.90
C VAL A 117 -0.83 8.20 3.60
N LEU A 118 -1.51 7.05 3.59
CA LEU A 118 -1.01 5.85 4.26
C LEU A 118 -0.68 4.76 3.27
N MET A 119 0.45 4.10 3.49
CA MET A 119 0.90 2.98 2.70
C MET A 119 0.17 1.70 3.08
N PHE A 120 -0.19 0.88 2.09
CA PHE A 120 -0.71 -0.47 2.28
C PHE A 120 -0.03 -1.44 1.32
N ASP A 121 0.19 -2.66 1.77
CA ASP A 121 0.70 -3.79 1.00
C ASP A 121 -0.44 -4.74 0.61
N PRO A 122 -0.36 -5.47 -0.51
CA PRO A 122 -1.38 -6.47 -0.85
C PRO A 122 -1.29 -7.75 -0.01
N ALA A 123 -0.21 -7.93 0.76
CA ALA A 123 0.14 -9.23 1.34
C ALA A 123 -0.35 -9.33 2.79
N ILE A 124 -1.38 -10.14 3.00
CA ILE A 124 -2.13 -10.16 4.26
C ILE A 124 -1.67 -11.34 5.11
N GLN A 125 -1.21 -11.07 6.33
CA GLN A 125 -0.71 -12.10 7.26
C GLN A 125 -1.79 -13.15 7.60
N ALA A 126 -1.47 -14.43 7.56
CA ALA A 126 -2.46 -15.52 7.57
C ALA A 126 -3.11 -15.86 8.94
N ASN A 127 -2.86 -15.08 9.99
CA ASN A 127 -3.25 -15.41 11.37
C ASN A 127 -3.83 -14.23 12.17
N TYR A 128 -4.46 -13.26 11.52
CA TYR A 128 -5.12 -12.15 12.18
C TYR A 128 -6.43 -11.76 11.51
N GLU A 129 -7.10 -10.75 12.07
CA GLU A 129 -8.52 -10.49 11.87
C GLU A 129 -8.90 -10.14 10.41
N PRO A 130 -8.20 -9.21 9.70
CA PRO A 130 -8.42 -8.97 8.26
C PRO A 130 -8.33 -10.24 7.40
N PHE A 131 -7.37 -11.13 7.69
CA PHE A 131 -7.25 -12.41 6.99
C PHE A 131 -8.43 -13.35 7.28
N GLY A 132 -8.90 -13.36 8.54
CA GLY A 132 -10.09 -14.10 8.93
C GLY A 132 -11.36 -13.62 8.22
N ARG A 133 -11.49 -12.32 7.92
CA ARG A 133 -12.57 -11.81 7.07
C ARG A 133 -12.39 -12.18 5.61
N ALA A 134 -11.15 -12.14 5.12
CA ALA A 134 -10.84 -12.50 3.73
C ALA A 134 -11.13 -13.97 3.43
N ILE A 135 -10.84 -14.90 4.36
CA ILE A 135 -11.01 -16.35 4.11
C ILE A 135 -12.44 -16.76 3.75
N ALA A 136 -13.43 -16.02 4.26
CA ALA A 136 -14.84 -16.31 4.05
C ALA A 136 -15.41 -15.64 2.78
N ALA A 137 -14.70 -14.66 2.22
CA ALA A 137 -15.23 -13.76 1.21
C ALA A 137 -14.40 -13.69 -0.07
N VAL A 138 -13.11 -14.02 -0.04
CA VAL A 138 -12.15 -13.61 -1.08
C VAL A 138 -11.53 -14.79 -1.79
N SER A 139 -11.33 -14.64 -3.11
CA SER A 139 -10.46 -15.51 -3.90
C SER A 139 -9.01 -15.11 -3.64
N PHE A 140 -8.18 -16.06 -3.21
CA PHE A 140 -6.73 -15.84 -3.10
C PHE A 140 -6.03 -16.32 -4.35
N CYS A 141 -4.95 -15.62 -4.74
CA CYS A 141 -4.20 -16.00 -5.92
C CYS A 141 -3.59 -17.41 -5.74
N PRO A 142 -3.83 -18.35 -6.68
CA PRO A 142 -3.25 -19.70 -6.62
C PRO A 142 -1.74 -19.69 -6.92
N SER A 143 -1.18 -18.55 -7.35
CA SER A 143 0.23 -18.32 -7.65
C SER A 143 0.72 -16.97 -7.08
N SER A 144 1.33 -16.91 -5.89
CA SER A 144 1.92 -15.65 -5.42
C SER A 144 3.14 -15.29 -6.29
N PRO A 145 3.27 -14.04 -6.77
CA PRO A 145 4.48 -13.60 -7.48
C PRO A 145 5.74 -13.69 -6.59
N PHE A 146 5.58 -13.70 -5.26
CA PHE A 146 6.66 -13.81 -4.28
C PHE A 146 6.97 -15.25 -3.83
N THR A 147 6.14 -16.24 -4.18
CA THR A 147 6.57 -17.66 -4.10
C THR A 147 7.81 -17.92 -4.97
N LEU A 148 8.09 -17.06 -5.96
CA LEU A 148 9.28 -17.13 -6.80
C LEU A 148 10.53 -16.53 -6.14
N VAL A 149 10.40 -15.64 -5.16
CA VAL A 149 11.56 -15.13 -4.41
C VAL A 149 12.11 -16.21 -3.48
N GLN A 150 11.23 -17.05 -2.91
CA GLN A 150 11.65 -18.30 -2.28
C GLN A 150 12.29 -19.28 -3.29
N ARG A 151 11.83 -19.35 -4.55
CA ARG A 151 12.51 -20.17 -5.58
C ARG A 151 13.93 -19.72 -5.91
N LYS A 152 14.26 -18.43 -5.76
CA LYS A 152 15.59 -17.90 -6.13
C LYS A 152 16.54 -17.78 -4.93
N TYR A 153 16.05 -17.49 -3.72
CA TYR A 153 16.88 -17.43 -2.50
C TYR A 153 17.13 -18.80 -1.83
N LEU A 154 16.26 -19.81 -2.04
CA LEU A 154 16.46 -21.17 -1.54
C LEU A 154 17.23 -22.07 -2.55
N GLN A 155 18.05 -21.51 -3.45
CA GLN A 155 18.95 -22.34 -4.27
C GLN A 155 20.00 -23.10 -3.45
N GLY A 156 20.11 -22.86 -2.13
CA GLY A 156 20.95 -23.62 -1.20
C GLY A 156 20.21 -24.45 -0.14
N ALA A 157 18.88 -24.38 -0.05
CA ALA A 157 18.12 -25.06 1.00
C ALA A 157 17.10 -26.03 0.41
N LYS A 158 17.47 -27.32 0.43
CA LYS A 158 16.67 -28.53 0.22
C LYS A 158 15.24 -28.30 -0.34
N PHE A 159 15.12 -28.48 -1.65
CA PHE A 159 13.88 -28.61 -2.43
C PHE A 159 13.01 -29.78 -1.94
N GLY A 160 12.25 -29.59 -0.85
CA GLY A 160 11.37 -30.65 -0.34
C GLY A 160 10.22 -30.23 0.57
N LEU A 161 10.11 -28.95 0.95
CA LEU A 161 8.98 -28.51 1.78
C LEU A 161 7.72 -28.39 0.91
N LYS A 162 6.88 -29.43 0.97
CA LYS A 162 5.56 -29.43 0.34
C LYS A 162 4.75 -28.25 0.88
N HIS A 163 4.01 -27.59 0.00
CA HIS A 163 3.05 -26.53 0.33
C HIS A 163 2.16 -26.86 1.54
N SER A 164 1.80 -28.14 1.68
CA SER A 164 1.03 -28.69 2.81
C SER A 164 1.67 -28.52 4.18
N HIS A 165 3.01 -28.44 4.28
CA HIS A 165 3.71 -28.28 5.57
C HIS A 165 3.47 -26.88 6.15
N PHE A 166 3.67 -25.83 5.36
CA PHE A 166 3.47 -24.45 5.84
C PHE A 166 2.00 -24.13 6.10
N GLN A 167 1.08 -24.61 5.26
CA GLN A 167 -0.35 -24.45 5.52
C GLN A 167 -0.79 -25.12 6.83
N SER A 168 -0.15 -26.22 7.23
CA SER A 168 -0.50 -26.92 8.46
C SER A 168 -0.23 -26.11 9.72
N LEU A 169 0.62 -25.07 9.63
CA LEU A 169 0.92 -24.13 10.72
C LEU A 169 -0.20 -23.12 10.98
N TYR A 170 -1.14 -22.96 10.03
CA TYR A 170 -2.17 -21.93 10.07
C TYR A 170 -3.56 -22.57 9.94
N PRO A 171 -4.37 -22.60 11.02
CA PRO A 171 -5.69 -23.25 11.00
C PRO A 171 -6.61 -22.75 9.88
N LEU A 172 -6.54 -21.46 9.54
CA LEU A 172 -7.40 -20.81 8.55
C LEU A 172 -7.11 -21.24 7.10
N VAL A 173 -5.91 -21.76 6.80
CA VAL A 173 -5.55 -22.19 5.44
C VAL A 173 -5.26 -23.68 5.33
N LYS A 174 -5.38 -24.42 6.44
CA LYS A 174 -5.12 -25.85 6.48
C LYS A 174 -6.06 -26.59 5.52
N GLY A 175 -5.48 -27.27 4.53
CA GLY A 175 -6.25 -28.04 3.54
C GLY A 175 -6.86 -27.20 2.41
N THR A 176 -6.53 -25.90 2.35
CA THR A 176 -6.94 -25.02 1.25
C THR A 176 -5.91 -25.04 0.12
N LYS A 177 -6.18 -24.34 -0.99
CA LYS A 177 -5.18 -24.10 -2.06
C LYS A 177 -4.48 -22.74 -1.94
N ILE A 178 -4.66 -22.05 -0.81
CA ILE A 178 -4.15 -20.70 -0.60
C ILE A 178 -2.64 -20.78 -0.46
N MET A 179 -1.94 -20.05 -1.32
CA MET A 179 -0.49 -19.99 -1.28
C MET A 179 0.00 -18.94 -0.28
N LEU A 180 0.91 -19.41 0.59
CA LEU A 180 1.56 -18.60 1.60
C LEU A 180 2.93 -18.15 1.10
N GLY A 181 3.23 -16.87 1.27
CA GLY A 181 4.53 -16.24 1.03
C GLY A 181 5.12 -15.63 2.30
N VAL A 182 6.26 -14.97 2.15
CA VAL A 182 6.94 -14.21 3.20
C VAL A 182 7.20 -12.81 2.65
N VAL A 183 6.74 -11.78 3.37
CA VAL A 183 6.91 -10.36 3.02
C VAL A 183 7.33 -9.62 4.30
N TRP A 184 6.78 -8.44 4.60
CA TRP A 184 7.15 -7.62 5.75
C TRP A 184 6.66 -8.15 7.10
N PRO A 185 5.41 -8.65 7.25
CA PRO A 185 4.94 -9.18 8.52
C PRO A 185 5.76 -10.40 8.97
N ASP A 186 5.85 -10.65 10.28
CA ASP A 186 6.68 -11.73 10.80
C ASP A 186 6.18 -13.14 10.46
N ASN A 187 4.89 -13.27 10.17
CA ASN A 187 4.28 -14.55 9.80
C ASN A 187 3.98 -14.59 8.30
N HIS A 188 3.69 -15.80 7.81
CA HIS A 188 3.36 -16.01 6.41
C HIS A 188 2.14 -15.20 5.98
N THR A 189 2.19 -14.68 4.75
CA THR A 189 1.15 -13.84 4.15
C THR A 189 0.50 -14.54 2.96
N ALA A 190 -0.73 -14.17 2.63
CA ALA A 190 -1.37 -14.55 1.38
C ALA A 190 -1.71 -13.32 0.55
N PHE A 191 -1.89 -13.51 -0.76
CA PHE A 191 -2.19 -12.44 -1.71
C PHE A 191 -3.64 -12.57 -2.18
N PRO A 192 -4.52 -11.62 -1.82
CA PRO A 192 -5.86 -11.50 -2.40
C PRO A 192 -5.77 -11.39 -3.92
N ASP A 193 -6.69 -12.03 -4.64
CA ASP A 193 -6.76 -11.94 -6.09
C ASP A 193 -7.56 -10.70 -6.52
N PHE A 194 -6.85 -9.60 -6.82
CA PHE A 194 -7.47 -8.36 -7.31
C PHE A 194 -8.02 -8.47 -8.75
N LEU A 195 -7.79 -9.59 -9.44
CA LEU A 195 -8.40 -9.90 -10.74
C LEU A 195 -9.69 -10.74 -10.59
N ASP A 196 -10.13 -11.03 -9.37
CA ASP A 196 -11.37 -11.74 -9.11
C ASP A 196 -12.58 -11.03 -9.73
N LEU A 197 -13.16 -11.65 -10.75
CA LEU A 197 -14.29 -11.13 -11.52
C LEU A 197 -15.61 -11.15 -10.72
N SER A 198 -15.69 -11.88 -9.61
CA SER A 198 -16.86 -11.84 -8.73
C SER A 198 -17.01 -10.49 -8.01
N GLY A 199 -15.93 -9.70 -7.95
CA GLY A 199 -15.88 -8.43 -7.24
C GLY A 199 -15.72 -8.56 -5.72
N ASN A 200 -15.66 -9.78 -5.19
CA ASN A 200 -15.57 -10.00 -3.75
C ASN A 200 -14.25 -9.49 -3.16
N THR A 201 -13.11 -9.73 -3.83
CA THR A 201 -11.80 -9.19 -3.39
C THR A 201 -11.82 -7.67 -3.31
N ALA A 202 -12.37 -7.00 -4.33
CA ALA A 202 -12.47 -5.55 -4.35
C ALA A 202 -13.35 -5.03 -3.21
N LYS A 203 -14.51 -5.68 -2.99
CA LYS A 203 -15.40 -5.34 -1.88
C LYS A 203 -14.71 -5.51 -0.52
N TRP A 204 -14.06 -6.64 -0.28
CA TRP A 204 -13.35 -6.91 0.96
C TRP A 204 -12.25 -5.85 1.19
N TRP A 205 -11.45 -5.53 0.17
CA TRP A 205 -10.41 -4.49 0.27
C TRP A 205 -10.96 -3.12 0.67
N ILE A 206 -12.08 -2.72 0.08
CA ILE A 206 -12.76 -1.46 0.40
C ILE A 206 -13.29 -1.47 1.83
N ASP A 207 -13.91 -2.57 2.24
CA ASP A 207 -14.44 -2.72 3.59
C ASP A 207 -13.31 -2.65 4.64
N GLU A 208 -12.13 -3.21 4.35
CA GLU A 208 -10.94 -3.09 5.22
C GLU A 208 -10.40 -1.66 5.29
N LEU A 209 -10.25 -1.01 4.13
CA LEU A 209 -9.85 0.39 4.07
C LEU A 209 -10.82 1.27 4.86
N MET A 210 -12.12 0.99 4.82
CA MET A 210 -13.12 1.72 5.57
C MET A 210 -13.04 1.52 7.06
N ARG A 211 -12.91 0.27 7.50
CA ARG A 211 -12.70 -0.05 8.92
C ARG A 211 -11.47 0.64 9.47
N PHE A 212 -10.42 0.73 8.65
CA PHE A 212 -9.20 1.43 9.04
C PHE A 212 -9.33 2.95 8.96
N HIS A 213 -10.07 3.49 7.99
CA HIS A 213 -10.34 4.93 7.88
C HIS A 213 -11.10 5.47 9.11
N HIS A 214 -11.99 4.65 9.70
CA HIS A 214 -12.65 4.99 10.97
C HIS A 214 -11.68 5.05 12.17
N GLN A 215 -10.48 4.49 12.05
CA GLN A 215 -9.44 4.57 13.07
C GLN A 215 -8.43 5.68 12.78
N VAL A 216 -8.09 5.90 11.51
CA VAL A 216 -7.18 6.96 11.05
C VAL A 216 -7.80 7.62 9.83
N SER A 217 -8.13 8.91 9.91
CA SER A 217 -8.77 9.65 8.83
C SER A 217 -7.79 10.01 7.70
N PHE A 218 -7.23 9.02 7.00
CA PHE A 218 -6.29 9.26 5.90
C PHE A 218 -7.00 9.72 4.63
N ASN A 219 -6.34 10.55 3.82
CA ASN A 219 -6.93 11.16 2.62
C ASN A 219 -6.65 10.36 1.33
N SER A 220 -5.62 9.52 1.31
CA SER A 220 -5.35 8.61 0.19
C SER A 220 -4.51 7.42 0.62
N VAL A 221 -4.53 6.40 -0.25
CA VAL A 221 -3.75 5.17 -0.13
C VAL A 221 -2.49 5.29 -0.99
N GLY A 222 -1.32 5.07 -0.39
CA GLY A 222 -0.05 4.82 -1.05
C GLY A 222 0.14 3.33 -1.33
N LYS A 223 0.96 2.98 -2.33
CA LYS A 223 1.28 1.59 -2.69
C LYS A 223 2.67 1.20 -2.22
N SER A 224 2.78 0.21 -1.34
CA SER A 224 4.07 -0.44 -1.05
C SER A 224 4.22 -1.68 -1.94
N ILE A 225 5.49 -1.99 -2.20
CA ILE A 225 6.07 -2.89 -3.21
C ILE A 225 5.09 -3.96 -3.75
N SER A 226 4.24 -3.56 -4.69
CA SER A 226 3.61 -4.41 -5.69
C SER A 226 2.83 -3.54 -6.69
N GLN A 227 3.21 -3.65 -7.96
CA GLN A 227 2.31 -3.24 -9.03
C GLN A 227 1.11 -4.19 -8.98
N ASN A 228 -0.06 -3.75 -8.46
CA ASN A 228 -1.42 -4.17 -8.87
C ASN A 228 -2.52 -3.87 -7.81
N ILE A 229 -2.66 -2.61 -7.37
CA ILE A 229 -3.89 -2.14 -6.67
C ILE A 229 -4.31 -0.80 -7.29
N LEU A 230 -5.07 -0.80 -8.40
CA LEU A 230 -5.63 0.47 -8.93
C LEU A 230 -7.15 0.43 -9.19
N PHE A 231 -7.86 -0.66 -8.87
CA PHE A 231 -9.27 -0.76 -9.28
C PHE A 231 -10.32 -0.52 -8.18
N ALA A 232 -9.95 -0.44 -6.89
CA ALA A 232 -10.95 -0.44 -5.81
C ALA A 232 -11.52 0.94 -5.43
N ILE A 233 -10.70 2.00 -5.39
CA ILE A 233 -11.12 3.28 -4.78
C ILE A 233 -12.03 4.12 -5.69
N LYS A 234 -11.93 3.97 -7.02
CA LYS A 234 -12.67 4.84 -7.95
C LYS A 234 -14.14 4.44 -8.17
N LYS A 235 -14.55 3.24 -7.74
CA LYS A 235 -15.94 2.76 -7.94
C LYS A 235 -16.90 3.10 -6.79
N TYR A 236 -16.38 3.46 -5.60
CA TYR A 236 -17.19 3.58 -4.38
C TYR A 236 -16.92 4.86 -3.57
N GLY A 237 -16.62 5.97 -4.27
CA GLY A 237 -16.38 7.33 -3.75
C GLY A 237 -16.63 7.57 -2.26
N PHE A 238 -15.56 7.88 -1.53
CA PHE A 238 -15.64 8.57 -0.24
C PHE A 238 -15.83 10.06 -0.49
N GLU A 239 -17.07 10.45 -0.70
CA GLU A 239 -17.53 11.83 -0.55
C GLU A 239 -18.52 11.85 0.63
N GLY A 240 -18.19 12.64 1.66
CA GLY A 240 -18.98 12.80 2.87
C GLY A 240 -18.13 13.32 4.02
#